data_AF-A0A6L9U4V3-F1
#
_entry.id   AF-A0A6L9U4V3-F1
#
_cell.length_a   1.000
_cell.length_b   1.000
_cell.length_c   1.000
_cell.angle_alpha   90.00
_cell.angle_beta   90.00
_cell.angle_gamma   90.00
#
_symmetry.space_group_name_H-M   'P 1'
#
loop_
_entity.id
_entity.type
_entity.pdbx_description
1 polymer ?
#
loop_
_entity_poly.entity_id
_entity_poly.type
_entity_poly.pdbx_seq_one_letter_code
_entity_poly.pdbx_strand_id
1 'polypeptide(L)'
;MAILEEKKKIEVTDIEKLRPELLELSVNEIDRKIAELMMAKEKKAAIEAEKQREIDLQIAQTAFDNMIDAFQVLNGLGRLPDRIKAVLTSEDGSFQPGRYLKKPRT
;
A
#
# COMPACT_ATOMS: atom_id res chain seq x y z
N MET A 1 -0.78 -12.41 6.34
CA MET A 1 0.61 -12.90 6.52
C MET A 1 1.47 -12.21 5.49
N ALA A 2 2.34 -11.30 5.92
CA ALA A 2 3.25 -10.59 5.02
C ALA A 2 4.40 -11.54 4.64
N ILE A 3 4.50 -11.88 3.36
CA ILE A 3 5.68 -12.57 2.83
C ILE A 3 6.75 -11.49 2.69
N LEU A 4 7.52 -11.28 3.75
CA LEU A 4 8.80 -10.60 3.67
C LEU A 4 9.76 -11.58 2.99
N GLU A 5 9.78 -11.59 1.65
CA GLU A 5 10.91 -12.14 0.93
C GLU A 5 12.15 -11.36 1.38
N GLU A 6 13.00 -11.99 2.19
CA GLU A 6 14.35 -11.51 2.44
C GLU A 6 15.07 -11.42 1.09
N LYS A 7 15.05 -10.24 0.47
CA LYS A 7 15.88 -9.91 -0.69
C LYS A 7 17.33 -10.08 -0.24
N LYS A 8 17.89 -11.27 -0.48
CA LYS A 8 19.27 -11.65 -0.15
C LYS A 8 20.19 -10.60 -0.76
N LYS A 9 20.86 -9.82 0.09
CA LYS A 9 21.80 -8.77 -0.33
C LYS A 9 22.97 -9.44 -1.02
N ILE A 10 23.01 -9.37 -2.36
CA ILE A 10 24.15 -9.88 -3.13
C ILE A 10 25.25 -8.84 -3.01
N GLU A 11 26.14 -9.02 -2.03
CA GLU A 11 27.34 -8.22 -1.89
C GLU A 11 28.45 -8.87 -2.72
N VAL A 12 28.89 -8.20 -3.79
CA VAL A 12 30.14 -8.55 -4.47
C VAL A 12 31.27 -7.95 -3.64
N THR A 13 31.75 -8.69 -2.65
CA THR A 13 32.83 -8.27 -1.73
C THR A 13 34.23 -8.63 -2.24
N ASP A 14 34.30 -9.35 -3.36
CA ASP A 14 35.51 -9.95 -3.88
C ASP A 14 35.73 -9.51 -5.33
N ILE A 15 36.90 -8.92 -5.61
CA ILE A 15 37.26 -8.36 -6.92
C ILE A 15 37.30 -9.47 -7.97
N GLU A 16 37.66 -10.70 -7.59
CA GLU A 16 37.73 -11.86 -8.49
C GLU A 16 36.34 -12.32 -8.99
N LYS A 17 35.26 -11.84 -8.34
CA LYS A 17 33.87 -12.14 -8.73
C LYS A 17 33.26 -11.07 -9.63
N LEU A 18 34.04 -10.06 -10.02
CA LEU A 18 33.59 -9.07 -11.01
C LEU A 18 33.42 -9.75 -12.37
N ARG A 19 32.45 -9.27 -13.13
CA ARG A 19 32.27 -9.73 -14.51
C ARG A 19 33.46 -9.25 -15.34
N PRO A 20 34.12 -10.12 -16.13
CA PRO A 20 35.33 -9.77 -16.88
C PRO A 20 35.14 -8.54 -17.79
N GLU A 21 33.96 -8.43 -18.40
CA GLU A 21 33.53 -7.30 -19.25
C GLU A 21 33.56 -5.92 -18.55
N LEU A 22 33.61 -5.87 -17.22
CA LEU A 22 33.72 -4.60 -16.47
C LEU A 22 35.16 -4.07 -16.46
N LEU A 23 36.16 -4.93 -16.62
CA LEU A 23 37.58 -4.53 -16.68
C LEU A 23 37.99 -3.98 -18.05
N GLU A 24 37.15 -4.19 -19.07
CA GLU A 24 37.35 -3.70 -20.44
C GLU A 24 36.83 -2.27 -20.64
N LEU A 25 36.03 -1.75 -19.68
CA LEU A 25 35.45 -0.42 -19.75
C LEU A 25 36.44 0.65 -19.28
N SER A 26 36.37 1.82 -19.90
CA SER A 26 37.05 3.00 -19.37
C SER A 26 36.37 3.51 -18.08
N VAL A 27 37.12 4.24 -17.25
CA VAL A 27 36.60 4.82 -16.00
C VAL A 27 35.36 5.69 -16.26
N ASN A 28 35.35 6.48 -17.33
CA ASN A 28 34.21 7.32 -17.69
C ASN A 28 32.95 6.50 -18.06
N GLU A 29 33.12 5.35 -18.71
CA GLU A 29 32.01 4.45 -19.03
C GLU A 29 31.46 3.76 -17.79
N ILE A 30 32.35 3.42 -16.83
CA ILE A 30 31.96 2.89 -15.53
C ILE A 30 31.14 3.95 -14.76
N ASP A 31 31.61 5.19 -14.69
CA ASP A 31 30.90 6.29 -14.02
C ASP A 31 29.52 6.55 -14.63
N ARG A 32 29.43 6.54 -15.97
CA ARG A 32 28.16 6.66 -16.67
C ARG A 32 27.21 5.50 -16.32
N LYS A 33 27.70 4.26 -16.34
CA LYS A 33 26.89 3.08 -15.97
C LYS A 33 26.44 3.15 -14.51
N ILE A 34 27.28 3.64 -13.60
CA ILE A 34 26.89 3.83 -12.19
C ILE A 34 25.73 4.81 -12.10
N ALA A 35 25.82 5.97 -12.77
CA ALA A 35 24.75 6.97 -12.76
C ALA A 35 23.43 6.41 -13.34
N GLU A 36 23.51 5.70 -14.46
CA GLU A 36 22.35 5.03 -15.08
C GLU A 36 21.72 3.98 -14.16
N LEU A 37 22.53 3.16 -13.49
CA LEU A 37 22.07 2.14 -12.54
C LEU A 37 21.46 2.75 -11.28
N MET A 38 22.01 3.87 -10.78
CA MET A 38 21.43 4.60 -9.64
C MET A 38 20.04 5.14 -9.98
N MET A 39 19.90 5.82 -11.13
CA MET A 39 18.60 6.29 -11.61
C MET A 39 17.61 5.15 -11.83
N ALA A 40 18.05 4.02 -12.40
CA ALA A 40 17.21 2.85 -12.60
C ALA A 40 16.74 2.24 -11.27
N LYS A 41 17.61 2.22 -10.24
CA LYS A 41 17.27 1.75 -8.90
C LYS A 41 16.21 2.65 -8.25
N GLU A 42 16.39 3.96 -8.30
CA GLU A 42 15.42 4.92 -7.76
C GLU A 42 14.06 4.80 -8.44
N LYS A 43 14.05 4.72 -9.78
CA LYS A 43 12.81 4.54 -10.55
C LYS A 43 12.11 3.22 -10.21
N LYS A 44 12.85 2.12 -10.06
CA LYS A 44 12.28 0.84 -9.61
C LYS A 44 11.69 0.94 -8.22
N ALA A 45 12.37 1.59 -7.28
CA ALA A 45 11.87 1.79 -5.93
C ALA A 45 10.57 2.62 -5.91
N ALA A 46 10.48 3.66 -6.74
CA ALA A 46 9.26 4.46 -6.88
C ALA A 46 8.08 3.65 -7.42
N ILE A 47 8.30 2.82 -8.45
CA ILE A 47 7.27 1.93 -9.01
C ILE A 47 6.81 0.88 -7.99
N GLU A 48 7.74 0.27 -7.25
CA GLU A 48 7.40 -0.67 -6.18
C GLU A 48 6.57 0.01 -5.07
N ALA A 49 6.94 1.23 -4.68
CA ALA A 49 6.21 2.00 -3.67
C ALA A 49 4.80 2.39 -4.14
N GLU A 50 4.62 2.77 -5.40
CA GLU A 50 3.31 3.08 -5.97
C GLU A 50 2.39 1.84 -5.98
N LYS A 51 2.92 0.69 -6.43
CA LYS A 51 2.19 -0.58 -6.37
C LYS A 51 1.80 -0.97 -4.95
N GLN A 52 2.69 -0.77 -3.99
CA GLN A 52 2.38 -1.06 -2.59
C GLN A 52 1.27 -0.14 -2.07
N ARG A 53 1.28 1.15 -2.42
CA ARG A 53 0.20 2.07 -2.07
C ARG A 53 -1.15 1.65 -2.68
N GLU A 54 -1.16 1.18 -3.93
CA GLU A 54 -2.39 0.67 -4.56
C GLU A 54 -2.94 -0.55 -3.82
N ILE A 55 -2.07 -1.49 -3.44
CA ILE A 55 -2.45 -2.67 -2.65
C ILE A 55 -3.02 -2.24 -1.30
N ASP A 56 -2.33 -1.33 -0.61
CA ASP A 56 -2.76 -0.83 0.71
C ASP A 56 -4.14 -0.14 0.62
N LEU A 57 -4.39 0.63 -0.45
CA LEU A 57 -5.69 1.25 -0.71
C LEU A 57 -6.79 0.21 -0.97
N GLN A 58 -6.51 -0.84 -1.73
CA GLN A 58 -7.47 -1.93 -1.97
C GLN A 58 -7.81 -2.70 -0.69
N ILE A 59 -6.80 -2.96 0.16
CA ILE A 59 -7.00 -3.58 1.47
C ILE A 59 -7.87 -2.69 2.35
N ALA A 60 -7.58 -1.38 2.39
CA ALA A 60 -8.36 -0.41 3.15
C ALA A 60 -9.83 -0.35 2.69
N GLN A 61 -10.05 -0.32 1.37
CA GLN A 61 -11.41 -0.32 0.80
C GLN A 61 -12.16 -1.60 1.17
N THR A 62 -11.51 -2.76 1.02
CA THR A 62 -12.12 -4.06 1.38
C THR A 62 -12.46 -4.14 2.87
N ALA A 63 -11.59 -3.65 3.74
CA ALA A 63 -11.84 -3.59 5.17
C ALA A 63 -13.02 -2.67 5.51
N PHE A 64 -13.15 -1.54 4.81
CA PHE A 64 -14.28 -0.63 4.95
C PHE A 64 -15.58 -1.29 4.51
N ASP A 65 -15.61 -1.94 3.35
CA ASP A 65 -16.81 -2.62 2.83
C ASP A 65 -17.28 -3.72 3.80
N ASN A 66 -16.36 -4.54 4.31
CA ASN A 66 -16.66 -5.55 5.33
C ASN A 66 -17.25 -4.94 6.62
N MET A 67 -16.77 -3.76 7.02
CA MET A 67 -17.30 -3.04 8.19
C MET A 67 -18.74 -2.57 7.93
N ILE A 68 -19.03 -2.04 6.74
CA ILE A 68 -20.38 -1.63 6.34
C ILE A 68 -21.34 -2.83 6.37
N ASP A 69 -20.94 -3.96 5.83
CA ASP A 69 -21.73 -5.19 5.85
C ASP A 69 -21.99 -5.66 7.28
N ALA A 70 -20.99 -5.61 8.15
CA ALA A 70 -21.15 -5.92 9.57
C ALA A 70 -22.20 -5.01 10.25
N PHE A 71 -22.21 -3.71 9.94
CA PHE A 71 -23.24 -2.80 10.47
C PHE A 71 -24.64 -3.13 9.96
N GLN A 72 -24.78 -3.53 8.70
CA GLN A 72 -26.07 -3.97 8.15
C GLN A 72 -26.59 -5.22 8.86
N VAL A 73 -25.73 -6.23 9.04
CA VAL A 73 -26.06 -7.46 9.77
C VAL A 73 -26.48 -7.15 11.21
N LEU A 74 -25.70 -6.33 11.92
CA LEU A 74 -26.02 -5.96 13.30
C LEU A 74 -27.34 -5.18 13.41
N ASN A 75 -27.65 -4.30 12.45
CA ASN A 75 -28.91 -3.58 12.42
C ASN A 75 -30.09 -4.54 12.16
N GLY A 76 -29.95 -5.48 11.21
CA GLY A 76 -30.93 -6.50 10.92
C GLY A 76 -31.23 -7.42 12.11
N LEU A 77 -30.21 -7.71 12.93
CA LEU A 77 -30.35 -8.49 14.17
C LEU A 77 -30.91 -7.68 15.36
N GLY A 78 -31.12 -6.36 15.20
CA GLY A 78 -31.51 -5.48 16.29
C GLY A 78 -30.46 -5.35 17.40
N ARG A 79 -29.19 -5.64 17.08
CA ARG A 79 -28.05 -5.59 18.02
C ARG A 79 -27.09 -4.44 17.75
N LEU A 80 -27.38 -3.59 16.76
CA LEU A 80 -26.60 -2.39 16.52
C LEU A 80 -26.80 -1.38 17.66
N PRO A 81 -25.73 -0.88 18.30
CA PRO A 81 -25.86 0.11 19.37
C PRO A 81 -26.59 1.37 18.90
N ASP A 82 -27.52 1.88 19.72
CA ASP A 82 -28.37 3.04 19.38
C ASP A 82 -27.55 4.28 19.00
N ARG A 83 -26.40 4.49 19.65
CA ARG A 83 -25.47 5.58 19.33
C ARG A 83 -24.97 5.54 17.89
N ILE A 84 -24.74 4.34 17.34
CA ILE A 84 -24.25 4.15 15.97
C ILE A 84 -25.42 4.21 15.01
N LYS A 85 -26.53 3.58 15.37
CA LYS A 85 -27.78 3.61 14.59
C LYS A 85 -28.25 5.04 14.35
N ALA A 86 -28.27 5.89 15.37
CA ALA A 86 -28.68 7.29 15.26
C ALA A 86 -27.82 8.10 14.28
N VAL A 87 -26.53 7.77 14.14
CA VAL A 87 -25.60 8.47 13.25
C VAL A 87 -25.72 7.97 11.81
N LEU A 88 -26.01 6.68 11.63
CA LEU A 88 -26.14 6.04 10.33
C LEU A 88 -27.58 6.09 9.77
N THR A 89 -28.55 6.55 10.56
CA THR A 89 -29.92 6.77 10.11
C THR A 89 -30.08 8.20 9.59
N SER A 90 -30.75 8.34 8.44
CA SER A 90 -31.07 9.63 7.83
C SER A 90 -32.30 10.29 8.48
N GLU A 91 -32.53 11.57 8.18
CA GLU A 91 -33.66 12.35 8.73
C GLU A 91 -35.03 11.77 8.33
N ASP A 92 -35.06 11.00 7.23
CA ASP A 92 -36.21 10.24 6.74
C ASP A 92 -36.39 8.88 7.43
N GLY A 93 -35.53 8.54 8.40
CA GLY A 93 -35.57 7.27 9.13
C GLY A 93 -34.91 6.09 8.40
N SER A 94 -34.35 6.29 7.20
CA SER A 94 -33.67 5.23 6.45
C SER A 94 -32.26 4.94 7.02
N PHE A 95 -31.92 3.66 7.19
CA PHE A 95 -30.57 3.25 7.64
C PHE A 95 -29.60 3.24 6.46
N GLN A 96 -28.58 4.10 6.52
CA GLN A 96 -27.61 4.35 5.45
C GLN A 96 -26.18 4.22 5.99
N PRO A 97 -25.64 3.00 6.11
CA PRO A 97 -24.33 2.78 6.71
C PRO A 97 -23.18 3.35 5.86
N GLY A 98 -23.37 3.53 4.56
CA GLY A 98 -22.41 4.17 3.65
C GLY A 98 -22.48 5.71 3.61
N ARG A 99 -23.32 6.35 4.44
CA ARG A 99 -23.44 7.81 4.47
C ARG A 99 -22.15 8.43 5.03
N TYR A 100 -21.63 9.47 4.37
CA TYR A 100 -20.52 10.25 4.91
C TYR A 100 -20.86 10.77 6.30
N LEU A 101 -20.06 10.40 7.29
CA LEU A 101 -20.14 10.93 8.65
C LEU A 101 -19.88 12.44 8.57
N LYS A 102 -20.94 13.25 8.69
CA LYS A 102 -20.77 14.70 8.75
C LYS A 102 -19.94 15.02 10.00
N LYS A 103 -18.90 15.83 9.83
CA LYS A 103 -18.08 16.31 10.95
C LYS A 103 -19.03 16.88 12.03
N PRO A 104 -18.91 16.46 13.29
CA PRO A 104 -19.76 17.00 14.35
C PRO A 104 -19.57 18.53 14.39
N ARG A 105 -20.69 19.25 14.38
CA ARG A 105 -20.70 20.71 14.59
C ARG A 105 -20.52 20.93 16.10
N THR A 106 -19.29 21.20 16.52
CA THR A 106 -18.99 21.94 17.75
C THR A 106 -19.05 23.43 17.46
#